data_AF-A0A1B2AF03-F1
#
_entry.id   AF-A0A1B2AF03-F1
#
_cell.length_a   1.000
_cell.length_b   1.000
_cell.length_c   1.000
_cell.angle_alpha   90.00
_cell.angle_beta   90.00
_cell.angle_gamma   90.00
#
_symmetry.space_group_name_H-M   'P 1'
#
loop_
_entity.id
_entity.type
_entity.pdbx_description
1 polymer ?
#
loop_
_entity_poly.entity_id
_entity_poly.type
_entity_poly.pdbx_seq_one_letter_code
_entity_poly.pdbx_strand_id
1 'polypeptide(L)'
;MINRLSILALVAAAVSAAPASAQYASDVTEDLRVETRDFAQCIAAKDPVKAQKLLGLTIGSPEYRRAMTKLVKWSGCVEDPDMATFEPLLLSGALAELAIKDGVPAGLGSLVASANPADPALAMADCAVRADKAKSEALLATKWLSDDERDAAFDLSATLKPCAAKDSIRITAAQLRGLVALATLRTYGNTP
;
A
#
# COMPACT_ATOMS: atom_id res chain seq x y z
N MET A 1 -53.91 -10.08 -58.75
CA MET A 1 -52.62 -9.48 -59.13
C MET A 1 -51.81 -9.24 -57.86
N ILE A 2 -50.56 -9.65 -57.90
CA ILE A 2 -49.56 -9.74 -56.83
C ILE A 2 -48.96 -8.36 -56.55
N ASN A 3 -48.72 -8.00 -55.28
CA ASN A 3 -47.50 -7.30 -54.81
C ASN A 3 -47.51 -7.20 -53.28
N ARG A 4 -46.75 -8.05 -52.57
CA ARG A 4 -45.31 -7.92 -52.20
C ARG A 4 -45.04 -6.68 -51.33
N LEU A 5 -44.95 -6.87 -50.01
CA LEU A 5 -43.70 -7.12 -49.25
C LEU A 5 -42.75 -5.91 -49.23
N SER A 6 -42.63 -5.25 -48.07
CA SER A 6 -41.37 -4.65 -47.60
C SER A 6 -41.47 -4.42 -46.09
N ILE A 7 -41.12 -5.47 -45.34
CA ILE A 7 -40.86 -5.44 -43.91
C ILE A 7 -39.45 -4.87 -43.76
N LEU A 8 -39.34 -3.61 -43.32
CA LEU A 8 -38.07 -3.02 -42.89
C LEU A 8 -37.80 -3.44 -41.44
N ALA A 9 -37.11 -4.55 -41.27
CA ALA A 9 -36.56 -4.98 -40.00
C ALA A 9 -35.33 -4.12 -39.66
N LEU A 10 -35.51 -3.15 -38.76
CA LEU A 10 -34.42 -2.39 -38.16
C LEU A 10 -33.75 -3.29 -37.11
N VAL A 11 -32.65 -3.95 -37.47
CA VAL A 11 -31.81 -4.66 -36.51
C VAL A 11 -30.98 -3.63 -35.75
N ALA A 12 -31.47 -3.21 -34.59
CA ALA A 12 -30.70 -2.44 -33.63
C ALA A 12 -29.62 -3.36 -33.04
N ALA A 13 -28.41 -3.30 -33.60
CA ALA A 13 -27.23 -3.89 -32.99
C ALA A 13 -26.92 -3.12 -31.69
N ALA A 14 -27.46 -3.61 -30.57
CA ALA A 14 -27.03 -3.20 -29.24
C ALA A 14 -25.57 -3.66 -29.07
N VAL A 15 -24.63 -2.79 -29.43
CA VAL A 15 -23.23 -2.93 -29.03
C VAL A 15 -23.22 -2.73 -27.52
N SER A 16 -23.39 -3.81 -26.77
CA SER A 16 -23.00 -3.88 -25.37
C SER A 16 -21.50 -3.64 -25.32
N ALA A 17 -21.12 -2.37 -25.16
CA ALA A 17 -19.83 -2.00 -24.62
C ALA A 17 -19.77 -2.66 -23.25
N ALA A 18 -19.18 -3.86 -23.20
CA ALA A 18 -18.76 -4.44 -21.95
C ALA A 18 -17.95 -3.34 -21.25
N PRO A 19 -18.27 -3.00 -19.98
CA PRO A 19 -17.44 -2.06 -19.25
C PRO A 19 -16.02 -2.58 -19.39
N ALA A 20 -15.11 -1.72 -19.84
CA ALA A 20 -13.69 -2.01 -19.79
C ALA A 20 -13.43 -2.33 -18.32
N SER A 21 -13.36 -3.63 -18.03
CA SER A 21 -13.07 -4.16 -16.71
C SER A 21 -11.74 -3.53 -16.35
N ALA A 22 -11.84 -2.55 -15.47
CA ALA A 22 -10.74 -1.71 -15.06
C ALA A 22 -9.60 -2.63 -14.66
N GLN A 23 -8.58 -2.71 -15.52
CA GLN A 23 -7.42 -3.59 -15.38
C GLN A 23 -7.01 -3.54 -13.91
N TYR A 24 -7.20 -4.67 -13.23
CA TYR A 24 -6.87 -4.81 -11.82
C TYR A 24 -5.43 -4.33 -11.67
N ALA A 25 -5.21 -3.34 -10.81
CA ALA A 25 -3.89 -3.16 -10.24
C ALA A 25 -3.49 -4.54 -9.72
N SER A 26 -2.43 -5.12 -10.28
CA SER A 26 -2.02 -6.51 -10.08
C SER A 26 -2.35 -7.00 -8.68
N ASP A 27 -3.22 -8.02 -8.59
CA ASP A 27 -3.70 -8.53 -7.30
C ASP A 27 -2.50 -8.95 -6.47
N VAL A 28 -2.25 -8.19 -5.41
CA VAL A 28 -1.34 -8.61 -4.35
C VAL A 28 -2.00 -9.83 -3.72
N THR A 29 -1.44 -11.01 -3.95
CA THR A 29 -1.96 -12.25 -3.41
C THR A 29 -1.85 -12.26 -1.88
N GLU A 30 -2.71 -13.02 -1.21
CA GLU A 30 -2.62 -13.19 0.25
C GLU A 30 -1.26 -13.76 0.66
N ASP A 31 -0.74 -14.73 -0.10
CA ASP A 31 0.59 -15.33 0.10
C ASP A 31 1.69 -14.26 0.09
N LEU A 32 1.70 -13.38 -0.92
CA LEU A 32 2.70 -12.30 -0.99
C LEU A 32 2.61 -11.35 0.21
N ARG A 33 1.41 -11.11 0.73
CA ARG A 33 1.21 -10.27 1.94
C ARG A 33 1.76 -10.96 3.19
N VAL A 34 1.54 -12.27 3.34
CA VAL A 34 2.09 -13.08 4.43
C VAL A 34 3.61 -13.07 4.36
N GLU A 35 4.19 -13.41 3.20
CA GLU A 35 5.64 -13.43 3.00
C GLU A 35 6.28 -12.06 3.26
N THR A 36 5.65 -10.98 2.78
CA THR A 36 6.15 -9.62 3.01
C THR A 36 6.15 -9.27 4.51
N ARG A 37 5.07 -9.61 5.23
CA ARG A 37 4.97 -9.38 6.68
C ARG A 37 6.02 -10.18 7.44
N ASP A 38 6.16 -11.46 7.13
CA ASP A 38 7.07 -12.36 7.85
C ASP A 38 8.53 -11.99 7.57
N PHE A 39 8.84 -11.62 6.33
CA PHE A 39 10.13 -11.04 5.96
C PHE A 39 10.40 -9.75 6.74
N ALA A 40 9.45 -8.81 6.77
CA ALA A 40 9.58 -7.55 7.51
C ALA A 40 9.84 -7.76 9.01
N GLN A 41 9.12 -8.71 9.64
CA GLN A 41 9.33 -9.10 11.04
C GLN A 41 10.74 -9.64 11.26
N CYS A 42 11.19 -10.56 10.41
CA CYS A 42 12.51 -11.16 10.54
C CYS A 42 13.63 -10.12 10.38
N ILE A 43 13.57 -9.22 9.40
CA ILE A 43 14.60 -8.20 9.21
C ILE A 43 14.60 -7.16 10.34
N ALA A 44 13.44 -6.77 10.84
CA ALA A 44 13.34 -5.82 11.95
C ALA A 44 13.94 -6.41 13.24
N ALA A 45 13.71 -7.70 13.49
CA ALA A 45 14.29 -8.40 14.63
C ALA A 45 15.80 -8.62 14.49
N LYS A 46 16.28 -8.94 13.28
CA LYS A 46 17.69 -9.30 13.04
C LYS A 46 18.61 -8.09 12.87
N ASP A 47 18.15 -7.05 12.19
CA ASP A 47 18.93 -5.85 11.91
C ASP A 47 18.02 -4.60 11.82
N PRO A 48 17.57 -4.07 12.98
CA PRO A 48 16.66 -2.93 13.02
C PRO A 48 17.27 -1.69 12.37
N VAL A 49 18.59 -1.52 12.40
CA VAL A 49 19.28 -0.38 11.78
C VAL A 49 19.14 -0.43 10.25
N LYS A 50 19.31 -1.60 9.62
CA LYS A 50 19.09 -1.75 8.17
C LYS A 50 17.63 -1.59 7.79
N ALA A 51 16.69 -2.09 8.60
CA ALA A 51 15.26 -1.90 8.37
C ALA A 51 14.88 -0.40 8.40
N GLN A 52 15.35 0.34 9.41
CA GLN A 52 15.15 1.79 9.52
C GLN A 52 15.83 2.55 8.37
N LYS A 53 17.02 2.13 7.97
CA LYS A 53 17.70 2.72 6.81
C LYS A 53 16.89 2.55 5.53
N LEU A 54 16.25 1.39 5.33
CA LEU A 54 15.40 1.16 4.16
C LEU A 54 14.18 2.10 4.15
N LEU A 55 13.54 2.29 5.31
CA LEU A 55 12.43 3.25 5.49
C LEU A 55 12.83 4.70 5.16
N GLY A 56 14.11 5.04 5.35
CA GLY A 56 14.67 6.34 5.00
C GLY A 56 15.01 6.56 3.52
N LEU A 57 14.67 5.63 2.64
CA LEU A 57 14.90 5.74 1.20
C LEU A 57 13.59 6.00 0.44
N THR A 58 13.69 6.68 -0.70
CA THR A 58 12.54 6.91 -1.58
C THR A 58 12.06 5.58 -2.15
N ILE A 59 10.79 5.21 -1.94
CA ILE A 59 10.23 3.93 -2.38
C ILE A 59 10.35 3.83 -3.91
N GLY A 60 10.84 2.68 -4.39
CA GLY A 60 11.01 2.43 -5.83
C GLY A 60 12.24 3.10 -6.47
N SER A 61 12.99 3.95 -5.75
CA SER A 61 14.26 4.50 -6.24
C SER A 61 15.30 3.41 -6.52
N PRO A 62 16.31 3.67 -7.38
CA PRO A 62 17.44 2.77 -7.57
C PRO A 62 18.16 2.44 -6.26
N GLU A 63 18.29 3.42 -5.35
CA GLU A 63 18.89 3.27 -4.03
C GLU A 63 18.09 2.31 -3.16
N TYR A 64 16.77 2.49 -3.11
CA TYR A 64 15.85 1.61 -2.40
C TYR A 64 15.94 0.17 -2.92
N ARG A 65 15.85 0.00 -4.26
CA ARG A 65 15.94 -1.34 -4.88
C ARG A 65 17.25 -2.03 -4.54
N ARG A 66 18.39 -1.33 -4.63
CA ARG A 66 19.70 -1.87 -4.24
C ARG A 66 19.77 -2.23 -2.76
N ALA A 67 19.22 -1.40 -1.88
CA ALA A 67 19.19 -1.68 -0.45
C ALA A 67 18.32 -2.90 -0.14
N MET A 68 17.14 -3.00 -0.74
CA MET A 68 16.23 -4.14 -0.61
C MET A 68 16.87 -5.43 -1.12
N THR A 69 17.45 -5.46 -2.33
CA THR A 69 18.14 -6.65 -2.85
C THR A 69 19.26 -7.12 -1.94
N LYS A 70 20.06 -6.18 -1.39
CA LYS A 70 21.07 -6.54 -0.39
C LYS A 70 20.39 -7.11 0.86
N LEU A 71 19.36 -6.47 1.39
CA LEU A 71 18.71 -6.92 2.60
C LEU A 71 18.16 -8.34 2.46
N VAL A 72 17.48 -8.65 1.35
CA VAL A 72 16.99 -9.99 1.02
C VAL A 72 18.14 -11.01 1.05
N LYS A 73 19.24 -10.74 0.34
CA LYS A 73 20.40 -11.66 0.25
C LYS A 73 21.14 -11.89 1.57
N TRP A 74 21.25 -10.86 2.42
CA TRP A 74 22.04 -10.92 3.65
C TRP A 74 21.23 -11.30 4.89
N SER A 75 19.90 -11.19 4.83
CA SER A 75 19.04 -11.36 5.98
C SER A 75 18.94 -12.81 6.47
N GLY A 76 19.04 -13.81 5.58
CA GLY A 76 18.65 -15.18 5.91
C GLY A 76 17.19 -15.31 6.37
N CYS A 77 16.35 -14.33 6.02
CA CYS A 77 14.92 -14.29 6.31
C CYS A 77 14.06 -14.87 5.19
N VAL A 78 14.69 -15.31 4.09
CA VAL A 78 14.05 -15.95 2.95
C VAL A 78 14.89 -17.18 2.59
N GLU A 79 14.23 -18.29 2.28
CA GLU A 79 14.89 -19.56 1.92
C GLU A 79 15.62 -19.45 0.57
N ASP A 80 14.99 -18.82 -0.42
CA ASP A 80 15.57 -18.54 -1.74
C ASP A 80 15.57 -17.01 -2.03
N PRO A 81 16.68 -16.32 -1.74
CA PRO A 81 16.80 -14.88 -1.96
C PRO A 81 16.68 -14.43 -3.42
N ASP A 82 16.94 -15.30 -4.40
CA ASP A 82 16.92 -14.93 -5.82
C ASP A 82 15.50 -15.05 -6.42
N MET A 83 14.61 -15.82 -5.78
CA MET A 83 13.19 -15.94 -6.14
C MET A 83 12.28 -15.00 -5.35
N ALA A 84 12.80 -14.38 -4.28
CA ALA A 84 12.03 -13.50 -3.43
C ALA A 84 11.60 -12.23 -4.16
N THR A 85 10.30 -11.98 -4.23
CA THR A 85 9.74 -10.73 -4.77
C THR A 85 8.89 -10.07 -3.70
N PHE A 86 9.10 -8.76 -3.52
CA PHE A 86 8.34 -7.96 -2.56
C PHE A 86 7.85 -6.71 -3.27
N GLU A 87 6.60 -6.35 -3.01
CA GLU A 87 6.09 -5.05 -3.43
C GLU A 87 6.68 -3.96 -2.50
N PRO A 88 7.39 -2.95 -3.04
CA PRO A 88 8.11 -1.96 -2.24
C PRO A 88 7.26 -1.23 -1.19
N LEU A 89 6.03 -0.83 -1.53
CA LEU A 89 5.15 -0.12 -0.62
C LEU A 89 4.67 -1.02 0.53
N LEU A 90 4.30 -2.27 0.26
CA LEU A 90 3.89 -3.23 1.29
C LEU A 90 5.03 -3.55 2.25
N LEU A 91 6.24 -3.76 1.75
CA LEU A 91 7.41 -4.00 2.60
C LEU A 91 7.71 -2.79 3.49
N SER A 92 7.72 -1.59 2.90
CA SER A 92 7.94 -0.34 3.64
C SER A 92 6.84 -0.09 4.67
N GLY A 93 5.59 -0.38 4.31
CA GLY A 93 4.45 -0.31 5.21
C GLY A 93 4.57 -1.26 6.40
N ALA A 94 4.88 -2.53 6.14
CA ALA A 94 5.08 -3.53 7.19
C ALA A 94 6.21 -3.16 8.16
N LEU A 95 7.34 -2.65 7.63
CA LEU A 95 8.43 -2.14 8.44
C LEU A 95 8.03 -0.92 9.28
N ALA A 96 7.22 -0.02 8.72
CA ALA A 96 6.73 1.14 9.45
C ALA A 96 5.78 0.73 10.59
N GLU A 97 4.89 -0.24 10.37
CA GLU A 97 4.03 -0.78 11.43
C GLU A 97 4.82 -1.37 12.59
N LEU A 98 5.87 -2.14 12.29
CA LEU A 98 6.75 -2.71 13.31
C LEU A 98 7.46 -1.60 14.10
N ALA A 99 7.97 -0.57 13.42
CA ALA A 99 8.59 0.57 14.09
C ALA A 99 7.61 1.36 14.98
N ILE A 100 6.33 1.47 14.57
CA ILE A 100 5.28 2.09 15.41
C ILE A 100 4.99 1.21 16.63
N LYS A 101 4.83 -0.10 16.43
CA LYS A 101 4.51 -1.07 17.49
C LYS A 101 5.61 -1.16 18.55
N ASP A 102 6.87 -1.19 18.12
CA ASP A 102 8.03 -1.34 19.01
C ASP A 102 8.48 0.00 19.64
N GLY A 103 7.86 1.11 19.22
CA GLY A 103 8.23 2.47 19.61
C GLY A 103 9.15 3.11 18.58
N VAL A 104 8.74 4.28 18.09
CA VAL A 104 9.42 4.96 16.99
C VAL A 104 10.81 5.47 17.44
N PRO A 105 11.91 5.02 16.83
CA PRO A 105 13.24 5.54 17.12
C PRO A 105 13.34 7.05 16.84
N ALA A 106 14.11 7.76 17.68
CA ALA A 106 14.31 9.20 17.54
C ALA A 106 14.85 9.56 16.14
N GLY A 107 14.21 10.54 15.49
CA GLY A 107 14.58 11.02 14.16
C GLY A 107 14.15 10.14 12.99
N LEU A 108 13.61 8.93 13.23
CA LEU A 108 13.14 8.07 12.14
C LEU A 108 11.97 8.72 11.38
N GLY A 109 11.01 9.34 12.08
CA GLY A 109 9.89 10.04 11.43
C GLY A 109 10.37 11.13 10.47
N SER A 110 11.35 11.94 10.89
CA SER A 110 11.94 12.99 10.05
C SER A 110 12.67 12.42 8.84
N LEU A 111 13.37 11.30 9.01
CA LEU A 111 14.06 10.60 7.93
C LEU A 111 13.07 10.08 6.89
N VAL A 112 11.99 9.41 7.31
CA VAL A 112 10.94 8.91 6.41
C VAL A 112 10.19 10.06 5.71
N ALA A 113 9.95 11.17 6.42
CA ALA A 113 9.32 12.35 5.84
C ALA A 113 10.15 12.95 4.69
N SER A 114 11.48 12.99 4.86
CA SER A 114 12.40 13.53 3.86
C SER A 114 12.54 12.65 2.62
N ALA A 115 12.35 11.34 2.76
CA ALA A 115 12.58 10.37 1.69
C ALA A 115 11.50 10.37 0.59
N ASN A 116 10.25 10.71 0.92
CA ASN A 116 9.11 10.59 0.00
C ASN A 116 8.27 11.88 -0.03
N PRO A 117 8.80 13.01 -0.55
CA PRO A 117 8.12 14.30 -0.47
C PRO A 117 7.03 14.51 -1.54
N ALA A 118 7.03 13.74 -2.64
CA ALA A 118 6.21 14.02 -3.82
C ALA A 118 5.26 12.88 -4.24
N ASP A 119 5.07 11.86 -3.41
CA ASP A 119 4.15 10.75 -3.70
C ASP A 119 2.69 11.17 -3.40
N PRO A 120 1.78 11.22 -4.40
CA PRO A 120 0.39 11.64 -4.19
C PRO A 120 -0.40 10.70 -3.28
N ALA A 121 -0.14 9.39 -3.33
CA ALA A 121 -0.83 8.41 -2.49
C ALA A 121 -0.39 8.54 -1.03
N LEU A 122 0.91 8.79 -0.79
CA LEU A 122 1.43 9.05 0.55
C LEU A 122 0.94 10.42 1.09
N ALA A 123 0.87 11.45 0.25
CA ALA A 123 0.31 12.74 0.64
C ALA A 123 -1.18 12.63 1.04
N MET A 124 -1.94 11.82 0.32
CA MET A 124 -3.32 11.49 0.67
C MET A 124 -3.41 10.76 2.02
N ALA A 125 -2.54 9.77 2.26
CA ALA A 125 -2.50 9.06 3.55
C ALA A 125 -2.05 9.96 4.70
N ASP A 126 -1.07 10.85 4.50
CA ASP A 126 -0.65 11.88 5.46
C ASP A 126 -1.82 12.82 5.83
N CYS A 127 -2.66 13.18 4.87
CA CYS A 127 -3.88 13.94 5.13
C CYS A 127 -4.88 13.12 5.96
N ALA A 128 -5.10 11.85 5.60
CA ALA A 128 -6.06 10.98 6.27
C ALA A 128 -5.70 10.70 7.73
N VAL A 129 -4.42 10.44 8.01
CA VAL A 129 -3.90 10.23 9.38
C VAL A 129 -4.09 11.48 10.24
N ARG A 130 -3.90 12.68 9.66
CA ARG A 130 -4.14 13.94 10.37
C ARG A 130 -5.62 14.25 10.55
N ALA A 131 -6.46 13.89 9.59
CA ALA A 131 -7.90 14.11 9.63
C ALA A 131 -8.60 13.16 10.61
N ASP A 132 -8.18 11.91 10.69
CA ASP A 132 -8.75 10.90 11.59
C ASP A 132 -7.68 9.94 12.12
N LYS A 133 -7.00 10.40 13.18
CA LYS A 133 -5.98 9.63 13.88
C LYS A 133 -6.54 8.30 14.42
N ALA A 134 -7.73 8.33 15.01
CA ALA A 134 -8.31 7.15 15.66
C ALA A 134 -8.59 6.03 14.67
N LYS A 135 -9.16 6.33 13.48
CA LYS A 135 -9.37 5.31 12.44
C LYS A 135 -8.07 4.76 11.86
N SER A 136 -7.07 5.63 11.71
CA SER A 136 -5.76 5.20 11.22
C SER A 136 -5.11 4.22 12.19
N GLU A 137 -5.13 4.53 13.48
CA GLU A 137 -4.65 3.62 14.54
C GLU A 137 -5.49 2.34 14.61
N ALA A 138 -6.82 2.44 14.46
CA ALA A 138 -7.70 1.28 14.43
C ALA A 138 -7.35 0.34 13.28
N LEU A 139 -7.07 0.85 12.06
CA LEU A 139 -6.61 0.04 10.94
C LEU A 139 -5.29 -0.69 11.30
N LEU A 140 -4.30 0.04 11.83
CA LEU A 140 -3.00 -0.55 12.18
C LEU A 140 -3.08 -1.55 13.34
N ALA A 141 -4.09 -1.44 14.21
CA ALA A 141 -4.33 -2.37 15.31
C ALA A 141 -4.93 -3.71 14.88
N THR A 142 -5.51 -3.80 13.67
CA THR A 142 -6.10 -5.06 13.18
C THR A 142 -5.04 -6.09 12.79
N LYS A 143 -5.45 -7.37 12.77
CA LYS A 143 -4.62 -8.46 12.24
C LYS A 143 -4.57 -8.36 10.70
N TRP A 144 -3.39 -8.52 10.12
CA TRP A 144 -3.23 -8.63 8.68
C TRP A 144 -4.10 -9.76 8.11
N LEU A 145 -4.76 -9.51 6.97
CA LEU A 145 -5.61 -10.47 6.26
C LEU A 145 -6.87 -10.88 7.04
N SER A 146 -7.31 -10.05 7.99
CA SER A 146 -8.56 -10.30 8.73
C SER A 146 -9.74 -9.55 8.12
N ASP A 147 -10.96 -10.01 8.43
CA ASP A 147 -12.17 -9.26 8.13
C ASP A 147 -12.16 -7.88 8.80
N ASP A 148 -11.66 -7.78 10.04
CA ASP A 148 -11.50 -6.52 10.76
C ASP A 148 -10.59 -5.54 10.00
N GLU A 149 -9.51 -6.01 9.36
CA GLU A 149 -8.64 -5.16 8.54
C GLU A 149 -9.41 -4.58 7.35
N ARG A 150 -10.21 -5.41 6.67
CA ARG A 150 -11.01 -4.98 5.52
C ARG A 150 -12.05 -3.94 5.93
N ASP A 151 -12.71 -4.17 7.06
CA ASP A 151 -13.74 -3.27 7.59
C ASP A 151 -13.11 -1.94 8.05
N ALA A 152 -12.00 -1.98 8.78
CA ALA A 152 -11.26 -0.78 9.18
C ALA A 152 -10.71 0.01 7.98
N ALA A 153 -10.24 -0.68 6.93
CA ALA A 153 -9.79 -0.04 5.68
C ALA A 153 -10.96 0.62 4.95
N PHE A 154 -12.13 -0.04 4.91
CA PHE A 154 -13.35 0.53 4.34
C PHE A 154 -13.81 1.77 5.12
N ASP A 155 -13.82 1.71 6.45
CA ASP A 155 -14.21 2.83 7.31
C ASP A 155 -13.29 4.05 7.19
N LEU A 156 -11.99 3.81 6.98
CA LEU A 156 -11.00 4.86 6.72
C LEU A 156 -11.16 5.46 5.31
N SER A 157 -11.68 4.71 4.35
CA SER A 157 -11.84 5.19 2.96
C SER A 157 -12.72 6.44 2.85
N ALA A 158 -13.69 6.61 3.75
CA ALA A 158 -14.52 7.82 3.82
C ALA A 158 -13.69 9.07 4.15
N THR A 159 -12.63 8.92 4.97
CA THR A 159 -11.68 9.98 5.32
C THR A 159 -10.74 10.32 4.16
N LEU A 160 -10.52 9.38 3.22
CA LEU A 160 -9.67 9.62 2.05
C LEU A 160 -10.31 10.59 1.05
N LYS A 161 -11.64 10.64 0.94
CA LYS A 161 -12.34 11.46 -0.06
C LYS A 161 -11.95 12.95 -0.04
N PRO A 162 -11.93 13.67 1.10
CA PRO A 162 -11.46 15.05 1.15
C PRO A 162 -9.94 15.18 0.99
N CYS A 163 -9.18 14.10 1.18
CA CYS A 163 -7.72 14.07 1.08
C CYS A 163 -7.20 13.70 -0.31
N ALA A 164 -8.04 13.11 -1.15
CA ALA A 164 -7.67 12.66 -2.48
C ALA A 164 -7.49 13.85 -3.43
N ALA A 165 -6.53 13.72 -4.34
CA ALA A 165 -6.47 14.60 -5.51
C ALA A 165 -7.73 14.40 -6.39
N LYS A 166 -7.95 15.31 -7.36
CA LYS A 166 -9.09 15.21 -8.29
C LYS A 166 -9.17 13.88 -9.02
N ASP A 167 -8.03 13.23 -9.22
CA ASP A 167 -7.93 11.90 -9.81
C ASP A 167 -7.96 10.83 -8.70
N SER A 168 -8.94 9.93 -8.77
CA SER A 168 -9.06 8.83 -7.82
C SER A 168 -7.94 7.81 -8.03
N ILE A 169 -7.10 7.60 -7.01
CA ILE A 169 -6.10 6.53 -7.02
C ILE A 169 -6.80 5.22 -6.61
N ARG A 170 -6.64 4.17 -7.40
CA ARG A 170 -7.10 2.82 -7.02
C ARG A 170 -6.08 2.24 -6.06
N ILE A 171 -6.49 1.98 -4.81
CA ILE A 171 -5.63 1.49 -3.74
C ILE A 171 -6.33 0.28 -3.11
N THR A 172 -5.61 -0.83 -2.97
CA THR A 172 -6.11 -2.01 -2.26
C THR A 172 -6.05 -1.81 -0.74
N ALA A 173 -6.79 -2.59 0.05
CA ALA A 173 -6.71 -2.51 1.51
C ALA A 173 -5.27 -2.69 2.04
N ALA A 174 -4.49 -3.59 1.41
CA ALA A 174 -3.08 -3.82 1.73
C ALA A 174 -2.21 -2.57 1.47
N GLN A 175 -2.37 -1.95 0.31
CA GLN A 175 -1.64 -0.72 -0.03
C GLN A 175 -2.06 0.44 0.87
N LEU A 176 -3.36 0.56 1.18
CA LEU A 176 -3.87 1.59 2.08
C LEU A 176 -3.24 1.44 3.47
N ARG A 177 -3.19 0.22 4.01
CA ARG A 177 -2.53 -0.07 5.29
C ARG A 177 -1.06 0.35 5.28
N GLY A 178 -0.32 -0.02 4.22
CA GLY A 178 1.08 0.35 4.09
C GLY A 178 1.31 1.86 4.01
N LEU A 179 0.48 2.57 3.25
CA LEU A 179 0.52 4.04 3.17
C LEU A 179 0.19 4.70 4.52
N VAL A 180 -0.84 4.19 5.22
CA VAL A 180 -1.25 4.69 6.54
C VAL A 180 -0.14 4.46 7.57
N ALA A 181 0.52 3.30 7.54
CA ALA A 181 1.66 3.02 8.43
C ALA A 181 2.82 4.00 8.20
N LEU A 182 3.19 4.24 6.94
CA LEU A 182 4.24 5.21 6.59
C LEU A 182 3.87 6.64 7.01
N ALA A 183 2.63 7.06 6.74
CA ALA A 183 2.12 8.37 7.13
C ALA A 183 2.06 8.55 8.66
N THR A 184 1.67 7.51 9.37
CA THR A 184 1.65 7.46 10.84
C THR A 184 3.06 7.59 11.41
N LEU A 185 4.03 6.84 10.87
CA LEU A 185 5.43 6.91 11.27
C LEU A 185 6.03 8.32 11.04
N ARG A 186 5.73 8.93 9.89
CA ARG A 186 6.11 10.32 9.57
C ARG A 186 5.52 11.32 10.55
N THR A 187 4.26 11.13 10.93
CA THR A 187 3.56 12.06 11.82
C THR A 187 4.03 11.94 13.26
N TYR A 188 4.18 10.72 13.78
CA TYR A 188 4.48 10.48 15.20
C TYR A 188 5.97 10.46 15.52
N GLY A 189 6.84 10.13 14.57
CA GLY A 189 8.29 10.20 14.79
C GLY A 189 8.86 11.62 14.84
N ASN A 190 8.02 12.66 14.75
CA ASN A 190 8.39 14.07 14.80
C ASN A 190 7.88 14.79 16.07
N THR A 191 7.16 14.11 16.96
CA THR A 191 6.80 14.68 18.27
C THR A 191 8.01 14.64 19.22
N PRO A 192 8.44 15.78 19.80
CA PRO A 192 9.57 15.86 20.71
C PRO A 192 9.34 15.16 22.05
#